data_AF-A0A0K1RVS2-F1
#
_entry.id   AF-A0A0K1RVS2-F1
#
_cell.length_a   1.000
_cell.length_b   1.000
_cell.length_c   1.000
_cell.angle_alpha   90.00
_cell.angle_beta   90.00
_cell.angle_gamma   90.00
#
_symmetry.space_group_name_H-M   'P 1'
#
loop_
_entity.id
_entity.type
_entity.pdbx_description
1 polymer ?
#
loop_
_entity_poly.entity_id
_entity_poly.type
_entity_poly.pdbx_seq_one_letter_code
_entity_poly.pdbx_strand_id
1 'polypeptide(L)'
;MKESTVPTINLAPKLRRDLSLWNPFDYLLLLYWVFYFPQAVRWYVETRGGGDNHPVQLRLGIQGLLLTVITPLIICSIAANLGLSVNWVGVVWGAALGVALGAALGVALGVVSGVVWGVVSGAVSGVVWGVVSGVASGVVSGVVWGVVFGAWWGVVSGVVLIVVWGVAWGVVWGVVLGVVWGVVWGVSGVSGVEWGVVWGVSGAVLGVVLIVVWGVAWGVVWGVSGVVFIFAFFRLDNWLIGLLAGSQGRLFPRITPLPLPGLTSTLQQWLQQDWETAINNLNQYLRYSRQFIPVLAAVNRVLPQFPEAEIIYRVSRLAENPSDWQLLKYASAKPFSFPDSQIRLDTPARAAAAGFWYLHQQDTEKAEKAFAVVRSLAYGEEMYSLAQTLHRFSQAATFDSIASLEVAPIAAEPSLRPQTWQAISSLNRVIAEVALVQRSDSQETRKLALKRIIRELRDIIDRQAANLPQAEKELILSIAQKWKTCCSSSL
;
A
#
# COMPACT_ATOMS: atom_id res chain seq x y z
N MET A 1 -22.62 13.87 30.62
CA MET A 1 -21.83 13.36 29.49
C MET A 1 -20.76 14.40 29.19
N LYS A 2 -19.47 14.11 29.39
CA LYS A 2 -18.42 15.02 28.91
C LYS A 2 -18.48 14.99 27.39
N GLU A 3 -18.75 16.13 26.75
CA GLU A 3 -18.59 16.27 25.30
C GLU A 3 -17.18 15.80 24.94
N SER A 4 -17.05 14.84 24.01
CA SER A 4 -15.73 14.39 23.56
C SER A 4 -15.05 15.58 22.89
N THR A 5 -13.91 16.02 23.42
CA THR A 5 -13.11 17.11 22.83
C THR A 5 -12.48 16.70 21.48
N VAL A 6 -12.53 15.41 21.16
CA VAL A 6 -12.04 14.85 19.89
C VAL A 6 -13.12 15.00 18.81
N PRO A 7 -12.82 15.67 17.67
CA PRO A 7 -13.77 15.83 16.59
C PRO A 7 -13.97 14.52 15.83
N THR A 8 -15.20 14.21 15.41
CA THR A 8 -15.47 13.08 14.51
C THR A 8 -15.19 13.48 13.06
N ILE A 9 -14.18 12.87 12.45
CA ILE A 9 -13.75 13.19 11.09
C ILE A 9 -14.41 12.23 10.11
N ASN A 10 -14.91 12.78 9.00
CA ASN A 10 -15.36 11.98 7.86
C ASN A 10 -14.61 12.43 6.60
N LEU A 11 -13.62 11.63 6.21
CA LEU A 11 -12.80 11.85 5.02
C LEU A 11 -13.39 11.19 3.77
N ALA A 12 -14.51 10.48 3.89
CA ALA A 12 -15.15 9.83 2.76
C ALA A 12 -15.63 10.86 1.71
N PRO A 13 -15.64 10.47 0.42
CA PRO A 13 -16.18 11.34 -0.62
C PRO A 13 -17.65 11.68 -0.35
N LYS A 14 -18.01 12.95 -0.52
CA LYS A 14 -19.38 13.44 -0.33
C LYS A 14 -20.12 13.49 -1.65
N LEU A 15 -20.38 12.33 -2.26
CA LEU A 15 -21.16 12.24 -3.50
C LEU A 15 -22.52 11.56 -3.25
N ARG A 16 -23.61 12.33 -3.39
CA ARG A 16 -24.99 11.88 -3.14
C ARG A 16 -25.70 11.27 -4.35
N ARG A 17 -25.16 11.44 -5.55
CA ARG A 17 -25.73 10.95 -6.83
C ARG A 17 -24.70 10.15 -7.62
N ASP A 18 -25.14 9.38 -8.59
CA ASP A 18 -24.24 8.65 -9.47
C ASP A 18 -23.55 9.60 -10.46
N LEU A 19 -22.36 9.19 -10.91
CA LEU A 19 -21.61 9.90 -11.95
C LEU A 19 -22.36 9.76 -13.28
N SER A 20 -22.64 10.90 -13.90
CA SER A 20 -23.34 11.01 -15.17
C SER A 20 -22.35 11.14 -16.32
N LEU A 21 -22.62 10.43 -17.42
CA LEU A 21 -21.89 10.57 -18.68
C LEU A 21 -22.14 11.93 -19.37
N TRP A 22 -23.19 12.64 -18.96
CA TRP A 22 -23.63 13.87 -19.63
C TRP A 22 -23.28 15.13 -18.84
N ASN A 23 -22.76 14.99 -17.62
CA ASN A 23 -22.39 16.14 -16.80
C ASN A 23 -20.88 16.39 -16.86
N PRO A 24 -20.40 17.49 -17.46
CA PRO A 24 -18.96 17.78 -17.57
C PRO A 24 -18.28 17.94 -16.21
N PHE A 25 -18.99 18.37 -15.16
CA PHE A 25 -18.43 18.47 -13.81
C PHE A 25 -18.07 17.10 -13.21
N ASP A 26 -18.75 16.02 -13.63
CA ASP A 26 -18.44 14.67 -13.16
C ASP A 26 -17.12 14.16 -13.74
N TYR A 27 -16.77 14.60 -14.95
CA TYR A 27 -15.48 14.33 -15.58
C TYR A 27 -14.34 15.06 -14.85
N LEU A 28 -14.55 16.32 -14.44
CA LEU A 28 -13.59 17.07 -13.62
C LEU A 28 -13.43 16.44 -12.23
N LEU A 29 -14.53 16.01 -11.62
CA LEU A 29 -14.51 15.30 -10.33
C LEU A 29 -13.76 13.97 -10.43
N LEU A 30 -14.01 13.19 -11.49
CA LEU A 30 -13.33 11.93 -11.74
C LEU A 30 -11.83 12.16 -11.98
N LEU A 31 -11.47 13.18 -12.76
CA LEU A 31 -10.07 13.58 -12.95
C LEU A 31 -9.41 13.93 -11.61
N TYR A 32 -10.08 14.72 -10.77
CA TYR A 32 -9.62 15.02 -9.42
C TYR A 32 -9.46 13.76 -8.56
N TRP A 33 -10.42 12.83 -8.59
CA TRP A 33 -10.29 11.57 -7.87
C TRP A 33 -9.08 10.77 -8.34
N VAL A 34 -8.91 10.61 -9.65
CA VAL A 34 -7.78 9.85 -10.21
C VAL A 34 -6.43 10.44 -9.78
N PHE A 35 -6.27 11.77 -9.82
CA PHE A 35 -4.97 12.41 -9.57
C PHE A 35 -4.72 12.85 -8.13
N TYR A 36 -5.76 13.17 -7.36
CA TYR A 36 -5.70 13.81 -6.04
C TYR A 36 -6.51 13.09 -4.93
N PHE A 37 -7.37 12.12 -5.28
CA PHE A 37 -8.06 11.27 -4.30
C PHE A 37 -8.43 9.87 -4.83
N PRO A 38 -7.47 9.00 -5.17
CA PRO A 38 -7.73 7.74 -5.88
C PRO A 38 -8.61 6.78 -5.07
N GLN A 39 -8.53 6.85 -3.74
CA GLN A 39 -9.37 6.05 -2.84
C GLN A 39 -10.86 6.38 -2.98
N ALA A 40 -11.22 7.56 -3.52
CA ALA A 40 -12.61 7.92 -3.78
C ALA A 40 -13.24 7.08 -4.89
N VAL A 41 -12.46 6.68 -5.91
CA VAL A 41 -12.94 5.79 -6.98
C VAL A 41 -13.30 4.42 -6.40
N ARG A 42 -12.41 3.87 -5.56
CA ARG A 42 -12.66 2.61 -4.86
C ARG A 42 -13.91 2.70 -3.98
N TRP A 43 -14.02 3.77 -3.19
CA TRP A 43 -15.20 4.01 -2.36
C TRP A 43 -16.49 4.10 -3.19
N TYR A 44 -16.46 4.78 -4.34
CA TYR A 44 -17.63 4.91 -5.19
C TYR A 44 -18.08 3.55 -5.75
N VAL A 45 -17.14 2.72 -6.19
CA VAL A 45 -17.41 1.34 -6.63
C VAL A 45 -17.96 0.49 -5.47
N GLU A 46 -17.37 0.57 -4.28
CA GLU A 46 -17.85 -0.18 -3.10
C GLU A 46 -19.26 0.24 -2.67
N THR A 47 -19.56 1.54 -2.71
CA THR A 47 -20.81 2.09 -2.17
C THR A 47 -21.97 2.03 -3.16
N ARG A 48 -21.70 2.23 -4.47
CA ARG A 48 -22.72 2.28 -5.52
C ARG A 48 -22.73 1.04 -6.40
N GLY A 49 -21.59 0.35 -6.49
CA GLY A 49 -21.43 -0.83 -7.33
C GLY A 49 -21.90 -2.12 -6.68
N GLY A 50 -22.17 -2.17 -5.37
CA GLY A 50 -22.76 -3.32 -4.65
C GLY A 50 -22.59 -4.69 -5.32
N GLY A 51 -21.43 -5.34 -5.12
CA GLY A 51 -21.12 -6.62 -5.78
C GLY A 51 -20.84 -6.49 -7.29
N ASP A 52 -21.14 -7.55 -8.04
CA ASP A 52 -20.91 -7.68 -9.50
C ASP A 52 -21.89 -6.84 -10.35
N ASN A 53 -22.22 -5.60 -9.97
CA ASN A 53 -22.99 -4.72 -10.87
C ASN A 53 -22.07 -4.13 -11.94
N HIS A 54 -22.03 -4.82 -13.08
CA HIS A 54 -21.44 -4.39 -14.34
C HIS A 54 -21.80 -2.96 -14.82
N PRO A 55 -23.03 -2.40 -14.65
CA PRO A 55 -23.36 -1.12 -15.28
C PRO A 55 -22.64 0.10 -14.68
N VAL A 56 -22.37 0.12 -13.37
CA VAL A 56 -21.65 1.25 -12.74
C VAL A 56 -20.18 1.23 -13.13
N GLN A 57 -19.56 0.04 -13.10
CA GLN A 57 -18.18 -0.14 -13.53
C GLN A 57 -18.00 0.18 -15.02
N LEU A 58 -18.94 -0.22 -15.87
CA LEU A 58 -18.94 0.11 -17.29
C LEU A 58 -19.04 1.62 -17.52
N ARG A 59 -19.94 2.32 -16.82
CA ARG A 59 -20.07 3.79 -16.93
C ARG A 59 -18.78 4.50 -16.53
N LEU A 60 -18.16 4.09 -15.41
CA LEU A 60 -16.85 4.60 -14.99
C LEU A 60 -15.77 4.32 -16.04
N GLY A 61 -15.77 3.13 -16.62
CA GLY A 61 -14.85 2.74 -17.69
C GLY A 61 -14.99 3.63 -18.92
N ILE A 62 -16.23 3.91 -19.35
CA ILE A 62 -16.53 4.83 -20.45
C ILE A 62 -16.07 6.26 -20.12
N GLN A 63 -16.35 6.76 -18.91
CA GLN A 63 -15.87 8.08 -18.48
C GLN A 63 -14.35 8.16 -18.48
N GLY A 64 -13.67 7.13 -17.99
CA GLY A 64 -12.21 7.01 -18.02
C GLY A 64 -11.67 7.04 -19.45
N LEU A 65 -12.24 6.25 -20.36
CA LEU A 65 -11.86 6.23 -21.78
C LEU A 65 -12.05 7.60 -22.43
N LEU A 66 -13.19 8.24 -22.21
CA LEU A 66 -13.44 9.59 -22.73
C LEU A 66 -12.43 10.59 -22.18
N LEU A 67 -12.11 10.54 -20.88
CA LEU A 67 -11.07 11.39 -20.29
C LEU A 67 -9.70 11.17 -20.95
N THR A 68 -9.33 9.93 -21.28
CA THR A 68 -8.03 9.66 -21.92
C THR A 68 -7.87 10.29 -23.29
N VAL A 69 -8.96 10.39 -24.04
CA VAL A 69 -8.94 10.96 -25.40
C VAL A 69 -9.14 12.47 -25.34
N ILE A 70 -10.08 12.96 -24.53
CA ILE A 70 -10.47 14.37 -24.49
C ILE A 70 -9.42 15.23 -23.78
N THR A 71 -8.84 14.76 -22.67
CA THR A 71 -7.85 15.54 -21.88
C THR A 71 -6.64 15.98 -22.71
N PRO A 72 -5.92 15.11 -23.44
CA PRO A 72 -4.78 15.53 -24.25
C PRO A 72 -5.17 16.50 -25.38
N LEU A 73 -6.36 16.32 -25.99
CA LEU A 73 -6.85 17.24 -27.02
C LEU A 73 -7.11 18.65 -26.46
N ILE A 74 -7.73 18.74 -25.28
CA ILE A 74 -7.96 20.02 -24.59
C ILE A 74 -6.63 20.69 -24.22
N ILE A 75 -5.71 19.95 -23.60
CA ILE A 75 -4.40 20.48 -23.21
C ILE A 75 -3.62 21.00 -24.43
N CYS A 76 -3.59 20.22 -25.51
CA CYS A 76 -2.90 20.60 -26.73
C CYS A 76 -3.57 21.78 -27.44
N SER A 77 -4.90 21.86 -27.42
CA SER A 77 -5.64 23.02 -27.94
C SER A 77 -5.32 24.29 -27.16
N ILE A 78 -5.27 24.22 -25.82
CA ILE A 78 -4.86 25.35 -24.97
C ILE A 78 -3.41 25.74 -25.25
N ALA A 79 -2.50 24.77 -25.35
CA ALA A 79 -1.09 25.02 -25.66
C ALA A 79 -0.92 25.73 -27.02
N ALA A 80 -1.65 25.28 -28.04
CA ALA A 80 -1.66 25.93 -29.36
C ALA A 80 -2.19 27.37 -29.29
N ASN A 81 -3.26 27.61 -28.51
CA ASN A 81 -3.82 28.96 -28.30
C ASN A 81 -2.87 29.88 -27.51
N LEU A 82 -1.97 29.32 -26.71
CA LEU A 82 -0.90 30.04 -26.01
C LEU A 82 0.37 30.25 -26.88
N GLY A 83 0.33 29.84 -28.15
CA GLY A 83 1.43 30.03 -29.10
C GLY A 83 2.51 28.94 -29.08
N LEU A 84 2.27 27.82 -28.39
CA LEU A 84 3.19 26.68 -28.40
C LEU A 84 2.96 25.82 -29.65
N SER A 85 4.04 25.36 -30.29
CA SER A 85 3.95 24.46 -31.43
C SER A 85 3.50 23.06 -30.98
N VAL A 86 2.36 22.60 -31.49
CA VAL A 86 1.77 21.29 -31.16
C VAL A 86 1.85 20.34 -32.34
N ASN A 87 2.42 19.16 -32.13
CA ASN A 87 2.41 18.08 -33.12
C ASN A 87 1.13 17.23 -32.99
N TRP A 88 0.09 17.58 -33.75
CA TRP A 88 -1.19 16.88 -33.72
C TRP A 88 -1.11 15.40 -34.13
N VAL A 89 -0.18 15.02 -34.99
CA VAL A 89 0.04 13.62 -35.38
C VAL A 89 0.57 12.82 -34.18
N GLY A 90 1.52 13.39 -33.43
CA GLY A 90 2.03 12.80 -32.20
C GLY A 90 0.95 12.67 -31.12
N VAL A 91 0.07 13.66 -31.00
CA VAL A 91 -1.07 13.62 -30.04
C VAL A 91 -2.05 12.49 -30.36
N VAL A 92 -2.41 12.32 -31.64
CA VAL A 92 -3.32 11.26 -32.08
C VAL A 92 -2.70 9.87 -31.86
N TRP A 93 -1.43 9.68 -32.24
CA TRP A 93 -0.73 8.41 -32.01
C TRP A 93 -0.54 8.11 -30.51
N GLY A 94 -0.19 9.11 -29.71
CA GLY A 94 -0.05 8.99 -28.27
C GLY A 94 -1.38 8.62 -27.60
N ALA A 95 -2.48 9.25 -27.99
CA ALA A 95 -3.81 8.92 -27.49
C ALA A 95 -4.25 7.50 -27.90
N ALA A 96 -4.03 7.11 -29.17
CA ALA A 96 -4.36 5.79 -29.66
C ALA A 96 -3.56 4.68 -28.96
N LEU A 97 -2.25 4.87 -28.76
CA LEU A 97 -1.39 3.95 -28.00
C LEU A 97 -1.79 3.91 -26.53
N GLY A 98 -2.13 5.05 -25.92
CA GLY A 98 -2.60 5.12 -24.54
C GLY A 98 -3.90 4.35 -24.33
N VAL A 99 -4.85 4.46 -25.26
CA VAL A 99 -6.11 3.67 -25.25
C VAL A 99 -5.83 2.18 -25.47
N ALA A 100 -5.00 1.82 -26.46
CA ALA A 100 -4.69 0.43 -26.77
C ALA A 100 -3.96 -0.28 -25.63
N LEU A 101 -2.91 0.32 -25.08
CA LEU A 101 -2.17 -0.22 -23.94
C LEU A 101 -3.01 -0.20 -22.66
N GLY A 102 -3.78 0.85 -22.43
CA GLY A 102 -4.67 0.93 -21.28
C GLY A 102 -5.78 -0.12 -21.31
N ALA A 103 -6.34 -0.40 -22.48
CA ALA A 103 -7.32 -1.48 -22.67
C ALA A 103 -6.66 -2.87 -22.54
N ALA A 104 -5.50 -3.10 -23.16
CA ALA A 104 -4.81 -4.39 -23.11
C ALA A 104 -4.30 -4.75 -21.70
N LEU A 105 -3.62 -3.82 -21.02
CA LEU A 105 -3.20 -4.00 -19.63
C LEU A 105 -4.40 -4.03 -18.69
N GLY A 106 -5.45 -3.26 -18.98
CA GLY A 106 -6.68 -3.24 -18.20
C GLY A 106 -7.42 -4.57 -18.22
N VAL A 107 -7.45 -5.24 -19.38
CA VAL A 107 -8.03 -6.58 -19.53
C VAL A 107 -7.11 -7.65 -18.92
N ALA A 108 -5.80 -7.60 -19.18
CA ALA A 108 -4.85 -8.59 -18.65
C ALA A 108 -4.73 -8.55 -17.12
N LEU A 109 -4.64 -7.35 -16.53
CA LEU A 109 -4.63 -7.18 -15.06
C LEU A 109 -6.02 -7.26 -14.46
N GLY A 110 -7.09 -6.92 -15.20
CA GLY A 110 -8.47 -7.06 -14.73
C GLY A 110 -8.88 -8.51 -14.47
N VAL A 111 -8.29 -9.46 -15.20
CA VAL A 111 -8.47 -10.91 -15.01
C VAL A 111 -7.69 -11.44 -13.80
N VAL A 112 -6.65 -10.73 -13.31
CA VAL A 112 -5.81 -11.17 -12.18
C VAL A 112 -6.00 -10.32 -10.91
N SER A 113 -6.49 -9.09 -11.02
CA SER A 113 -6.84 -8.20 -9.90
C SER A 113 -7.64 -6.98 -10.39
N GLY A 114 -8.94 -7.19 -10.65
CA GLY A 114 -9.99 -6.16 -10.54
C GLY A 114 -9.88 -4.95 -11.47
N VAL A 115 -10.72 -4.96 -12.51
CA VAL A 115 -10.97 -3.99 -13.59
C VAL A 115 -10.84 -2.49 -13.25
N VAL A 116 -10.86 -2.09 -11.98
CA VAL A 116 -10.71 -0.70 -11.51
C VAL A 116 -9.27 -0.18 -11.60
N TRP A 117 -8.26 -1.00 -11.28
CA TRP A 117 -6.85 -0.56 -11.34
C TRP A 117 -6.35 -0.47 -12.78
N GLY A 118 -6.78 -1.43 -13.60
CA GLY A 118 -6.37 -1.56 -15.00
C GLY A 118 -6.74 -0.36 -15.88
N VAL A 119 -7.99 0.10 -15.78
CA VAL A 119 -8.47 1.25 -16.59
C VAL A 119 -7.85 2.56 -16.10
N VAL A 120 -7.80 2.78 -14.78
CA VAL A 120 -7.28 4.04 -14.21
C VAL A 120 -5.76 4.15 -14.39
N SER A 121 -5.00 3.08 -14.16
CA SER A 121 -3.54 3.08 -14.34
C SER A 121 -3.13 3.16 -15.81
N GLY A 122 -3.85 2.46 -16.70
CA GLY A 122 -3.63 2.50 -18.14
C GLY A 122 -3.94 3.86 -18.75
N ALA A 123 -5.07 4.45 -18.35
CA ALA A 123 -5.50 5.80 -18.74
C ALA A 123 -4.49 6.87 -18.32
N VAL A 124 -4.06 6.84 -17.06
CA VAL A 124 -3.12 7.83 -16.51
C VAL A 124 -1.73 7.65 -17.13
N SER A 125 -1.24 6.42 -17.29
CA SER A 125 0.09 6.18 -17.88
C SER A 125 0.14 6.55 -19.36
N GLY A 126 -0.94 6.26 -20.11
CA GLY A 126 -1.05 6.63 -21.53
C GLY A 126 -1.14 8.14 -21.75
N VAL A 127 -1.91 8.86 -20.92
CA VAL A 127 -2.01 10.32 -20.99
C VAL A 127 -0.72 10.99 -20.50
N VAL A 128 -0.13 10.52 -19.39
CA VAL A 128 1.12 11.08 -18.87
C VAL A 128 2.26 10.85 -19.87
N TRP A 129 2.44 9.63 -20.41
CA TRP A 129 3.53 9.37 -21.36
C TRP A 129 3.30 10.06 -22.73
N GLY A 130 2.05 10.06 -23.23
CA GLY A 130 1.68 10.71 -24.49
C GLY A 130 1.75 12.24 -24.44
N VAL A 131 1.32 12.86 -23.34
CA VAL A 131 1.38 14.32 -23.15
C VAL A 131 2.78 14.77 -22.73
N VAL A 132 3.51 14.02 -21.90
CA VAL A 132 4.90 14.35 -21.56
C VAL A 132 5.78 14.28 -22.81
N SER A 133 5.62 13.29 -23.68
CA SER A 133 6.38 13.23 -24.95
C SER A 133 5.98 14.35 -25.93
N GLY A 134 4.69 14.69 -26.01
CA GLY A 134 4.18 15.74 -26.91
C GLY A 134 4.44 17.18 -26.43
N VAL A 135 4.49 17.42 -25.12
CA VAL A 135 4.64 18.76 -24.50
C VAL A 135 6.07 19.03 -24.02
N ALA A 136 6.88 18.00 -23.75
CA ALA A 136 8.30 18.18 -23.42
C ALA A 136 9.11 18.82 -24.55
N SER A 137 8.65 18.74 -25.80
CA SER A 137 9.31 19.46 -26.91
C SER A 137 8.98 20.96 -26.94
N GLY A 138 7.83 21.37 -26.37
CA GLY A 138 7.33 22.75 -26.46
C GLY A 138 7.54 23.63 -25.21
N VAL A 139 7.65 23.04 -24.01
CA VAL A 139 7.69 23.82 -22.74
C VAL A 139 9.10 23.92 -22.13
N VAL A 140 10.12 23.40 -22.81
CA VAL A 140 11.54 23.58 -22.44
C VAL A 140 12.00 25.04 -22.64
N SER A 141 11.13 25.97 -23.05
CA SER A 141 11.38 27.42 -22.91
C SER A 141 11.05 27.97 -21.51
N GLY A 142 10.28 27.25 -20.68
CA GLY A 142 10.09 27.56 -19.25
C GLY A 142 11.32 27.25 -18.36
N VAL A 143 12.39 26.79 -19.00
CA VAL A 143 13.76 26.56 -18.49
C VAL A 143 14.45 27.84 -18.05
N VAL A 144 13.94 29.01 -18.42
CA VAL A 144 14.54 30.32 -18.12
C VAL A 144 14.75 30.57 -16.62
N TRP A 145 13.97 29.95 -15.72
CA TRP A 145 14.18 30.09 -14.26
C TRP A 145 14.72 28.84 -13.55
N GLY A 146 14.45 27.64 -14.05
CA GLY A 146 14.96 26.39 -13.44
C GLY A 146 16.44 26.11 -13.74
N VAL A 147 16.94 26.58 -14.89
CA VAL A 147 18.32 26.34 -15.33
C VAL A 147 19.30 27.36 -14.76
N VAL A 148 18.90 28.60 -14.47
CA VAL A 148 19.87 29.62 -14.04
C VAL A 148 20.43 29.35 -12.64
N PHE A 149 19.66 28.81 -11.69
CA PHE A 149 20.17 28.55 -10.33
C PHE A 149 20.59 27.09 -10.09
N GLY A 150 19.81 26.11 -10.60
CA GLY A 150 20.10 24.68 -10.42
C GLY A 150 21.24 24.18 -11.30
N ALA A 151 21.34 24.67 -12.55
CA ALA A 151 22.46 24.32 -13.41
C ALA A 151 23.72 25.06 -12.97
N TRP A 152 23.66 26.29 -12.45
CA TRP A 152 24.88 27.01 -12.05
C TRP A 152 25.61 26.30 -10.91
N TRP A 153 24.95 25.88 -9.83
CA TRP A 153 25.65 25.20 -8.72
C TRP A 153 26.00 23.73 -9.03
N GLY A 154 25.10 22.99 -9.69
CA GLY A 154 25.29 21.57 -10.04
C GLY A 154 26.26 21.33 -11.19
N VAL A 155 26.23 22.18 -12.22
CA VAL A 155 27.18 22.14 -13.34
C VAL A 155 28.54 22.67 -12.89
N VAL A 156 28.64 23.77 -12.12
CA VAL A 156 29.95 24.24 -11.65
C VAL A 156 30.62 23.20 -10.74
N SER A 157 29.91 22.62 -9.77
CA SER A 157 30.52 21.62 -8.86
C SER A 157 30.82 20.30 -9.58
N GLY A 158 29.92 19.81 -10.43
CA GLY A 158 30.08 18.56 -11.18
C GLY A 158 31.09 18.64 -12.31
N VAL A 159 31.11 19.75 -13.07
CA VAL A 159 32.11 20.00 -14.12
C VAL A 159 33.47 20.25 -13.51
N VAL A 160 33.59 20.98 -12.39
CA VAL A 160 34.89 21.15 -11.72
C VAL A 160 35.44 19.80 -11.24
N LEU A 161 34.64 18.93 -10.62
CA LEU A 161 35.11 17.60 -10.18
C LEU A 161 35.44 16.65 -11.36
N ILE A 162 34.61 16.59 -12.40
CA ILE A 162 34.82 15.71 -13.55
C ILE A 162 35.95 16.22 -14.47
N VAL A 163 36.04 17.52 -14.70
CA VAL A 163 37.10 18.12 -15.52
C VAL A 163 38.42 18.09 -14.77
N VAL A 164 38.48 18.48 -13.49
CA VAL A 164 39.75 18.46 -12.75
C VAL A 164 40.27 17.04 -12.59
N TRP A 165 39.42 16.08 -12.21
CA TRP A 165 39.89 14.70 -11.98
C TRP A 165 40.04 13.90 -13.27
N GLY A 166 39.10 14.05 -14.22
CA GLY A 166 39.11 13.35 -15.50
C GLY A 166 40.17 13.86 -16.47
N VAL A 167 40.42 15.18 -16.53
CA VAL A 167 41.53 15.74 -17.31
C VAL A 167 42.86 15.46 -16.62
N ALA A 168 42.96 15.53 -15.29
CA ALA A 168 44.19 15.14 -14.60
C ALA A 168 44.55 13.67 -14.86
N TRP A 169 43.59 12.75 -14.73
CA TRP A 169 43.87 11.33 -14.96
C TRP A 169 44.09 11.00 -16.45
N GLY A 170 43.29 11.58 -17.35
CA GLY A 170 43.39 11.34 -18.79
C GLY A 170 44.64 11.94 -19.43
N VAL A 171 45.06 13.13 -19.00
CA VAL A 171 46.30 13.77 -19.47
C VAL A 171 47.51 13.09 -18.85
N VAL A 172 47.51 12.78 -17.54
CA VAL A 172 48.64 12.08 -16.92
C VAL A 172 48.80 10.69 -17.53
N TRP A 173 47.74 9.90 -17.68
CA TRP A 173 47.86 8.54 -18.22
C TRP A 173 48.12 8.54 -19.73
N GLY A 174 47.47 9.42 -20.50
CA GLY A 174 47.62 9.51 -21.95
C GLY A 174 48.96 10.10 -22.39
N VAL A 175 49.47 11.12 -21.69
CA VAL A 175 50.78 11.70 -21.98
C VAL A 175 51.90 10.80 -21.46
N VAL A 176 51.78 10.21 -20.26
CA VAL A 176 52.81 9.31 -19.74
C VAL A 176 52.90 8.04 -20.59
N LEU A 177 51.79 7.38 -20.93
CA LEU A 177 51.85 6.18 -21.79
C LEU A 177 52.19 6.52 -23.24
N GLY A 178 51.67 7.62 -23.80
CA GLY A 178 51.96 8.04 -25.17
C GLY A 178 53.42 8.47 -25.38
N VAL A 179 54.00 9.19 -24.41
CA VAL A 179 55.41 9.57 -24.44
C VAL A 179 56.31 8.38 -24.13
N VAL A 180 55.97 7.51 -23.16
CA VAL A 180 56.76 6.31 -22.87
C VAL A 180 56.75 5.34 -24.05
N TRP A 181 55.60 5.05 -24.67
CA TRP A 181 55.56 4.20 -25.86
C TRP A 181 56.15 4.87 -27.11
N GLY A 182 55.92 6.18 -27.30
CA GLY A 182 56.47 6.95 -28.41
C GLY A 182 57.99 7.11 -28.34
N VAL A 183 58.58 7.20 -27.15
CA VAL A 183 60.03 7.24 -26.95
C VAL A 183 60.64 5.84 -27.07
N VAL A 184 59.98 4.79 -26.54
CA VAL A 184 60.45 3.40 -26.66
C VAL A 184 60.45 2.92 -28.12
N TRP A 185 59.51 3.39 -28.96
CA TRP A 185 59.46 3.04 -30.39
C TRP A 185 60.06 4.10 -31.32
N GLY A 186 60.26 5.33 -30.85
CA GLY A 186 60.82 6.44 -31.64
C GLY A 186 62.34 6.45 -31.73
N VAL A 187 63.05 5.71 -30.86
CA VAL A 187 64.53 5.64 -30.89
C VAL A 187 65.07 4.92 -32.13
N SER A 188 64.23 4.26 -32.93
CA SER A 188 64.65 3.58 -34.18
C SER A 188 64.15 4.23 -35.48
N GLY A 189 63.70 5.49 -35.48
CA GLY A 189 63.37 6.17 -36.73
C GLY A 189 62.66 7.50 -36.53
N VAL A 190 63.16 8.53 -37.21
CA VAL A 190 62.72 9.94 -37.16
C VAL A 190 61.21 10.14 -37.49
N SER A 191 60.50 9.11 -37.94
CA SER A 191 59.07 9.13 -38.25
C SER A 191 58.13 8.66 -37.12
N GLY A 192 58.64 8.02 -36.05
CA GLY A 192 57.77 7.48 -34.98
C GLY A 192 57.19 8.52 -34.03
N VAL A 193 57.92 9.62 -33.81
CA VAL A 193 57.57 10.67 -32.85
C VAL A 193 56.40 11.54 -33.35
N GLU A 194 56.36 11.87 -34.64
CA GLU A 194 55.28 12.69 -35.21
C GLU A 194 53.93 11.94 -35.18
N TRP A 195 53.91 10.67 -35.57
CA TRP A 195 52.68 9.87 -35.56
C TRP A 195 52.20 9.54 -34.13
N GLY A 196 53.12 9.24 -33.20
CA GLY A 196 52.77 8.96 -31.80
C GLY A 196 52.15 10.17 -31.08
N VAL A 197 52.69 11.37 -31.31
CA VAL A 197 52.16 12.62 -30.74
C VAL A 197 50.80 12.97 -31.35
N VAL A 198 50.65 12.88 -32.68
CA VAL A 198 49.38 13.21 -33.36
C VAL A 198 48.25 12.27 -32.93
N TRP A 199 48.49 10.96 -32.89
CA TRP A 199 47.47 9.99 -32.46
C TRP A 199 47.21 10.03 -30.95
N GLY A 200 48.23 10.26 -30.12
CA GLY A 200 48.08 10.41 -28.67
C GLY A 200 47.26 11.65 -28.29
N VAL A 201 47.53 12.79 -28.94
CA VAL A 201 46.78 14.04 -28.74
C VAL A 201 45.35 13.89 -29.28
N SER A 202 45.16 13.31 -30.47
CA SER A 202 43.83 13.06 -31.04
C SER A 202 42.99 12.12 -30.16
N GLY A 203 43.59 11.04 -29.65
CA GLY A 203 42.93 10.11 -28.73
C GLY A 203 42.58 10.73 -27.38
N ALA A 204 43.44 11.59 -26.83
CA ALA A 204 43.16 12.33 -25.60
C ALA A 204 42.02 13.34 -25.80
N VAL A 205 42.00 14.07 -26.92
CA VAL A 205 40.93 15.02 -27.24
C VAL A 205 39.60 14.29 -27.43
N LEU A 206 39.58 13.19 -28.19
CA LEU A 206 38.37 12.38 -28.37
C LEU A 206 37.88 11.75 -27.05
N GLY A 207 38.79 11.26 -26.20
CA GLY A 207 38.46 10.71 -24.89
C GLY A 207 37.83 11.74 -23.96
N VAL A 208 38.41 12.95 -23.88
CA VAL A 208 37.88 14.06 -23.08
C VAL A 208 36.52 14.52 -23.63
N VAL A 209 36.38 14.67 -24.95
CA VAL A 209 35.11 15.06 -25.58
C VAL A 209 34.03 14.03 -25.30
N LEU A 210 34.32 12.73 -25.43
CA LEU A 210 33.34 11.68 -25.16
C LEU A 210 32.95 11.62 -23.68
N ILE A 211 33.91 11.72 -22.75
CA ILE A 211 33.64 11.70 -21.31
C ILE A 211 32.81 12.91 -20.89
N VAL A 212 33.15 14.11 -21.37
CA VAL A 212 32.43 15.33 -21.02
C VAL A 212 31.03 15.32 -21.63
N VAL A 213 30.87 14.97 -22.91
CA VAL A 213 29.56 14.96 -23.58
C VAL A 213 28.65 13.88 -22.98
N TRP A 214 29.13 12.65 -22.78
CA TRP A 214 28.32 11.60 -22.17
C TRP A 214 28.08 11.87 -20.68
N GLY A 215 29.11 12.22 -19.91
CA GLY A 215 29.00 12.46 -18.47
C GLY A 215 28.05 13.61 -18.14
N VAL A 216 28.10 14.71 -18.89
CA VAL A 216 27.19 15.85 -18.70
C VAL A 216 25.79 15.53 -19.20
N ALA A 217 25.64 14.88 -20.37
CA ALA A 217 24.32 14.52 -20.90
C ALA A 217 23.56 13.57 -19.96
N TRP A 218 24.21 12.50 -19.50
CA TRP A 218 23.58 11.56 -18.57
C TRP A 218 23.39 12.16 -17.19
N GLY A 219 24.36 12.93 -16.67
CA GLY A 219 24.24 13.60 -15.38
C GLY A 219 23.07 14.59 -15.32
N VAL A 220 22.85 15.38 -16.38
CA VAL A 220 21.73 16.32 -16.46
C VAL A 220 20.41 15.59 -16.67
N VAL A 221 20.35 14.58 -17.55
CA VAL A 221 19.12 13.82 -17.81
C VAL A 221 18.67 13.05 -16.58
N TRP A 222 19.56 12.34 -15.88
CA TRP A 222 19.22 11.63 -14.65
C TRP A 222 18.98 12.58 -13.47
N GLY A 223 19.72 13.68 -13.37
CA GLY A 223 19.53 14.68 -12.32
C GLY A 223 18.17 15.37 -12.41
N VAL A 224 17.79 15.85 -13.61
CA VAL A 224 16.48 16.47 -13.84
C VAL A 224 15.36 15.44 -13.73
N SER A 225 15.54 14.23 -14.27
CA SER A 225 14.55 13.15 -14.14
C SER A 225 14.36 12.71 -12.69
N GLY A 226 15.42 12.68 -11.90
CA GLY A 226 15.39 12.36 -10.48
C GLY A 226 14.63 13.40 -9.67
N VAL A 227 14.84 14.70 -9.93
CA VAL A 227 14.09 15.77 -9.27
C VAL A 227 12.61 15.71 -9.65
N VAL A 228 12.28 15.57 -10.93
CA VAL A 228 10.90 15.43 -11.39
C VAL A 228 10.23 14.20 -10.77
N PHE A 229 10.96 13.07 -10.68
CA PHE A 229 10.49 11.86 -10.03
C PHE A 229 10.21 12.06 -8.54
N ILE A 230 11.10 12.73 -7.79
CA ILE A 230 10.91 13.03 -6.37
C ILE A 230 9.68 13.93 -6.18
N PHE A 231 9.55 15.01 -6.96
CA PHE A 231 8.39 15.90 -6.89
C PHE A 231 7.08 15.16 -7.20
N ALA A 232 7.07 14.32 -8.24
CA ALA A 232 5.90 13.56 -8.64
C ALA A 232 5.54 12.44 -7.64
N PHE A 233 6.53 11.70 -7.15
CA PHE A 233 6.33 10.56 -6.24
C PHE A 233 5.88 11.03 -4.87
N PHE A 234 6.58 12.02 -4.29
CA PHE A 234 6.26 12.55 -2.98
C PHE A 234 5.08 13.54 -3.00
N ARG A 235 4.62 13.99 -4.18
CA ARG A 235 3.54 14.99 -4.32
C ARG A 235 3.78 16.20 -3.43
N LEU A 236 4.95 16.82 -3.63
CA LEU A 236 5.41 17.96 -2.83
C LEU A 236 4.43 19.14 -2.91
N ASP A 237 3.78 19.33 -4.06
CA ASP A 237 2.67 20.26 -4.26
C ASP A 237 1.54 20.04 -3.24
N ASN A 238 1.09 18.79 -3.09
CA ASN A 238 0.01 18.42 -2.18
C ASN A 238 0.47 18.48 -0.72
N TRP A 239 1.73 18.13 -0.44
CA TRP A 239 2.33 18.33 0.89
C TRP A 239 2.34 19.80 1.31
N LEU A 240 2.74 20.70 0.40
CA LEU A 240 2.74 22.15 0.62
C LEU A 240 1.32 22.69 0.87
N ILE A 241 0.32 22.22 0.14
CA ILE A 241 -1.09 22.55 0.40
C ILE A 241 -1.48 22.12 1.83
N GLY A 242 -1.02 20.95 2.28
CA GLY A 242 -1.23 20.48 3.65
C GLY A 242 -0.65 21.39 4.73
N LEU A 243 0.49 22.02 4.44
CA LEU A 243 1.13 22.98 5.34
C LEU A 243 0.26 24.23 5.53
N LEU A 244 -0.49 24.64 4.50
CA LEU A 244 -1.37 25.81 4.51
C LEU A 244 -2.80 25.50 4.99
N ALA A 245 -3.32 24.31 4.65
CA ALA A 245 -4.72 23.93 4.88
C ALA A 245 -4.98 23.25 6.24
N GLY A 246 -3.93 22.89 6.99
CA GLY A 246 -4.02 22.23 8.30
C GLY A 246 -4.40 20.74 8.24
N SER A 247 -4.36 20.05 9.39
CA SER A 247 -4.48 18.58 9.48
C SER A 247 -5.91 18.00 9.36
N GLN A 248 -6.93 18.86 9.24
CA GLN A 248 -8.36 18.49 9.38
C GLN A 248 -9.29 19.12 8.33
N GLY A 249 -8.74 19.82 7.32
CA GLY A 249 -9.53 20.63 6.36
C GLY A 249 -10.06 19.87 5.13
N ARG A 250 -10.96 20.52 4.37
CA ARG A 250 -11.46 20.02 3.07
C ARG A 250 -10.35 19.79 2.03
N LEU A 251 -9.27 20.56 2.12
CA LEU A 251 -8.08 20.48 1.27
C LEU A 251 -7.00 19.56 1.86
N PHE A 252 -7.35 18.68 2.80
CA PHE A 252 -6.41 17.75 3.38
C PHE A 252 -5.72 16.92 2.28
N PRO A 253 -4.38 16.87 2.26
CA PRO A 253 -3.64 16.16 1.22
C PRO A 253 -3.68 14.65 1.46
N ARG A 254 -4.22 13.92 0.48
CA ARG A 254 -4.54 12.49 0.60
C ARG A 254 -3.52 11.56 -0.04
N ILE A 255 -2.71 12.07 -0.98
CA ILE A 255 -1.84 11.21 -1.80
C ILE A 255 -0.38 11.29 -1.37
N THR A 256 -0.01 12.34 -0.66
CA THR A 256 1.37 12.53 -0.23
C THR A 256 1.78 11.44 0.76
N PRO A 257 2.87 10.70 0.48
CA PRO A 257 3.43 9.75 1.45
C PRO A 257 4.26 10.45 2.54
N LEU A 258 4.64 11.72 2.32
CA LEU A 258 5.33 12.53 3.32
C LEU A 258 4.43 12.77 4.53
N PRO A 259 4.97 12.63 5.75
CA PRO A 259 4.21 12.90 6.96
C PRO A 259 3.82 14.37 7.02
N LEU A 260 2.54 14.63 7.30
CA LEU A 260 2.06 15.99 7.48
C LEU A 260 2.53 16.57 8.82
N PRO A 261 3.07 17.81 8.82
CA PRO A 261 3.46 18.47 10.06
C PRO A 261 2.30 18.55 11.06
N GLY A 262 2.57 18.25 12.33
CA GLY A 262 1.56 18.34 13.40
C GLY A 262 0.47 17.26 13.38
N LEU A 263 0.36 16.43 12.34
CA LEU A 263 -0.63 15.35 12.31
C LEU A 263 -0.33 14.32 13.41
N THR A 264 0.92 13.89 13.56
CA THR A 264 1.27 12.88 14.57
C THR A 264 0.95 13.34 15.99
N SER A 265 1.27 14.58 16.35
CA SER A 265 0.95 15.14 17.67
C SER A 265 -0.55 15.28 17.90
N THR A 266 -1.30 15.69 16.87
CA THR A 266 -2.77 15.77 16.92
C THR A 266 -3.38 14.39 17.18
N LEU A 267 -2.92 13.37 16.45
CA LEU A 267 -3.40 12.00 16.61
C LEU A 267 -3.05 11.44 18.00
N GLN A 268 -1.88 11.77 18.54
CA GLN A 268 -1.49 11.38 19.89
C GLN A 268 -2.42 11.98 20.95
N GLN A 269 -2.70 13.28 20.85
CA GLN A 269 -3.61 13.96 21.77
C GLN A 269 -5.01 13.33 21.73
N TRP A 270 -5.52 13.02 20.55
CA TRP A 270 -6.82 12.36 20.43
C TRP A 270 -6.84 10.97 21.04
N LEU A 271 -5.81 10.15 20.78
CA LEU A 271 -5.72 8.81 21.35
C LEU A 271 -5.64 8.85 22.89
N GLN A 272 -4.99 9.88 23.46
CA GLN A 272 -4.93 10.08 24.91
C GLN A 272 -6.26 10.57 25.50
N GLN A 273 -7.02 11.39 24.77
CA GLN A 273 -8.28 11.98 25.25
C GLN A 273 -9.48 11.03 25.13
N ASP A 274 -9.69 10.45 23.94
CA ASP A 274 -10.80 9.56 23.64
C ASP A 274 -10.35 8.50 22.63
N TRP A 275 -10.08 7.30 23.16
CA TRP A 275 -9.54 6.18 22.39
C TRP A 275 -10.49 5.72 21.27
N GLU A 276 -11.79 5.65 21.55
CA GLU A 276 -12.79 5.11 20.62
C GLU A 276 -13.00 6.04 19.43
N THR A 277 -13.21 7.33 19.71
CA THR A 277 -13.36 8.34 18.66
C THR A 277 -12.06 8.50 17.87
N ALA A 278 -10.91 8.43 18.54
CA ALA A 278 -9.60 8.50 17.88
C ALA A 278 -9.36 7.33 16.91
N ILE A 279 -9.68 6.08 17.27
CA ILE A 279 -9.54 4.92 16.38
C ILE A 279 -10.37 5.12 15.11
N ASN A 280 -11.61 5.60 15.24
CA ASN A 280 -12.46 5.89 14.09
C ASN A 280 -11.81 6.94 13.16
N ASN A 281 -11.22 7.99 13.72
CA ASN A 281 -10.48 8.97 12.95
C ASN A 281 -9.22 8.36 12.29
N LEU A 282 -8.44 7.55 13.00
CA LEU A 282 -7.27 6.85 12.43
C LEU A 282 -7.65 6.00 11.22
N ASN A 283 -8.74 5.23 11.34
CA ASN A 283 -9.28 4.43 10.24
C ASN A 283 -9.65 5.28 9.02
N GLN A 284 -10.20 6.48 9.22
CA GLN A 284 -10.47 7.41 8.12
C GLN A 284 -9.18 7.85 7.41
N TYR A 285 -8.12 8.17 8.16
CA TYR A 285 -6.82 8.51 7.57
C TYR A 285 -6.19 7.34 6.84
N LEU A 286 -6.23 6.12 7.40
CA LEU A 286 -5.70 4.92 6.75
C LEU A 286 -6.46 4.58 5.46
N ARG A 287 -7.79 4.71 5.46
CA ARG A 287 -8.62 4.38 4.30
C ARG A 287 -8.55 5.42 3.18
N TYR A 288 -8.47 6.71 3.53
CA TYR A 288 -8.63 7.81 2.57
C TYR A 288 -7.39 8.68 2.38
N SER A 289 -6.25 8.31 2.96
CA SER A 289 -4.98 9.02 2.76
C SER A 289 -3.77 8.09 2.73
N ARG A 290 -2.61 8.61 2.31
CA ARG A 290 -1.31 7.92 2.39
C ARG A 290 -0.53 8.23 3.67
N GLN A 291 -1.20 8.69 4.72
CA GLN A 291 -0.59 9.08 6.00
C GLN A 291 -0.43 7.91 6.98
N PHE A 292 0.01 6.74 6.49
CA PHE A 292 0.26 5.57 7.33
C PHE A 292 1.34 5.83 8.39
N ILE A 293 2.44 6.49 8.00
CA ILE A 293 3.60 6.71 8.87
C ILE A 293 3.23 7.54 10.12
N PRO A 294 2.55 8.71 10.00
CA PRO A 294 2.08 9.45 11.18
C PRO A 294 1.12 8.68 12.08
N VAL A 295 0.19 7.92 11.49
CA VAL A 295 -0.77 7.10 12.25
C VAL A 295 -0.04 6.04 13.06
N LEU A 296 0.86 5.28 12.43
CA LEU A 296 1.69 4.28 13.09
C LEU A 296 2.55 4.90 14.20
N ALA A 297 3.20 6.04 13.92
CA ALA A 297 4.05 6.73 14.89
C ALA A 297 3.24 7.23 16.10
N ALA A 298 1.99 7.66 15.91
CA ALA A 298 1.12 8.06 17.01
C ALA A 298 0.73 6.87 17.88
N VAL A 299 0.27 5.78 17.27
CA VAL A 299 -0.13 4.54 17.97
C VAL A 299 1.05 3.95 18.77
N ASN A 300 2.22 3.81 18.15
CA ASN A 300 3.40 3.25 18.80
C ASN A 300 3.94 4.09 19.96
N ARG A 301 3.69 5.40 19.95
CA ARG A 301 4.10 6.28 21.06
C ARG A 301 3.09 6.30 22.19
N VAL A 302 1.80 6.18 21.90
CA VAL A 302 0.72 6.29 22.91
C VAL A 302 0.43 4.96 23.58
N LEU A 303 0.44 3.83 22.86
CA LEU A 303 0.14 2.51 23.44
C LEU A 303 0.99 2.17 24.69
N PRO A 304 2.32 2.41 24.71
CA PRO A 304 3.13 2.11 25.89
C PRO A 304 2.93 3.07 27.07
N GLN A 305 2.21 4.18 26.89
CA GLN A 305 1.95 5.16 27.95
C GLN A 305 0.75 4.77 28.83
N PHE A 306 -0.09 3.85 28.37
CA PHE A 306 -1.23 3.36 29.13
C PHE A 306 -0.81 2.28 30.15
N PRO A 307 -1.60 2.10 31.22
CA PRO A 307 -1.39 0.98 32.15
C PRO A 307 -1.42 -0.37 31.45
N GLU A 308 -0.59 -1.32 31.89
CA GLU A 308 -0.46 -2.63 31.23
C GLU A 308 -1.79 -3.41 31.15
N ALA A 309 -2.66 -3.24 32.15
CA ALA A 309 -3.98 -3.85 32.20
C ALA A 309 -4.90 -3.41 31.04
N GLU A 310 -4.68 -2.23 30.46
CA GLU A 310 -5.51 -1.71 29.37
C GLU A 310 -4.94 -2.02 27.98
N ILE A 311 -3.69 -2.48 27.89
CA ILE A 311 -3.00 -2.65 26.61
C ILE A 311 -3.75 -3.64 25.71
N ILE A 312 -4.11 -4.82 26.23
CA ILE A 312 -4.78 -5.86 25.44
C ILE A 312 -6.14 -5.36 24.96
N TYR A 313 -6.91 -4.71 25.84
CA TYR A 313 -8.19 -4.10 25.48
C TYR A 313 -8.01 -3.06 24.37
N ARG A 314 -7.06 -2.14 24.50
CA ARG A 314 -6.84 -1.06 23.52
C ARG A 314 -6.41 -1.60 22.16
N VAL A 315 -5.53 -2.60 22.15
CA VAL A 315 -5.10 -3.27 20.92
C VAL A 315 -6.24 -4.10 20.31
N SER A 316 -7.09 -4.74 21.13
CA SER A 316 -8.23 -5.50 20.62
C SER A 316 -9.25 -4.60 19.93
N ARG A 317 -9.44 -3.37 20.43
CA ARG A 317 -10.27 -2.32 19.80
C ARG A 317 -9.66 -1.84 18.47
N LEU A 318 -8.32 -1.70 18.39
CA LEU A 318 -7.63 -1.43 17.11
C LEU A 318 -7.83 -2.57 16.10
N ALA A 319 -7.91 -3.81 16.57
CA ALA A 319 -8.09 -5.01 15.76
C ALA A 319 -9.55 -5.34 15.41
N GLU A 320 -10.52 -4.58 15.93
CA GLU A 320 -11.94 -4.89 15.75
C GLU A 320 -12.42 -4.62 14.32
N ASN A 321 -12.06 -3.45 13.78
CA ASN A 321 -12.35 -3.05 12.40
C ASN A 321 -11.19 -2.22 11.82
N PRO A 322 -9.98 -2.78 11.67
CA PRO A 322 -8.86 -2.05 11.09
C PRO A 322 -9.11 -1.79 9.61
N SER A 323 -8.93 -0.54 9.17
CA SER A 323 -8.92 -0.21 7.74
C SER A 323 -7.68 -0.76 7.02
N ASP A 324 -6.58 -0.93 7.77
CA ASP A 324 -5.33 -1.52 7.29
C ASP A 324 -4.66 -2.34 8.39
N TRP A 325 -4.64 -3.66 8.22
CA TRP A 325 -4.01 -4.59 9.15
C TRP A 325 -2.48 -4.44 9.23
N GLN A 326 -1.86 -3.80 8.24
CA GLN A 326 -0.43 -3.47 8.31
C GLN A 326 -0.12 -2.57 9.53
N LEU A 327 -1.11 -1.82 10.04
CA LEU A 327 -0.94 -1.05 11.26
C LEU A 327 -0.51 -1.95 12.43
N LEU A 328 -1.20 -3.07 12.65
CA LEU A 328 -0.88 -4.00 13.74
C LEU A 328 0.45 -4.73 13.48
N LYS A 329 0.70 -5.13 12.23
CA LYS A 329 1.98 -5.73 11.84
C LYS A 329 3.15 -4.80 12.18
N TYR A 330 3.13 -3.56 11.71
CA TYR A 330 4.22 -2.60 11.94
C TYR A 330 4.20 -1.97 13.33
N ALA A 331 3.10 -2.07 14.08
CA ALA A 331 3.10 -1.75 15.51
C ALA A 331 3.99 -2.74 16.28
N SER A 332 4.02 -4.00 15.85
CA SER A 332 4.88 -5.04 16.43
C SER A 332 6.29 -5.14 15.81
N ALA A 333 6.52 -4.54 14.65
CA ALA A 333 7.79 -4.61 13.92
C ALA A 333 8.55 -3.27 13.93
N LYS A 334 9.80 -3.26 13.45
CA LYS A 334 10.54 -2.01 13.25
C LYS A 334 9.99 -1.24 12.04
N PRO A 335 9.76 0.08 12.13
CA PRO A 335 9.38 0.88 10.98
C PRO A 335 10.51 0.87 9.93
N PHE A 336 10.14 0.78 8.65
CA PHE A 336 11.04 0.80 7.47
C PHE A 336 11.98 -0.40 7.28
N SER A 337 11.68 -1.53 7.91
CA SER A 337 12.39 -2.77 7.63
C SER A 337 11.79 -3.47 6.40
N PHE A 338 12.65 -3.98 5.51
CA PHE A 338 12.34 -4.76 4.30
C PHE A 338 11.34 -5.92 4.58
N PRO A 339 10.75 -6.59 3.57
CA PRO A 339 9.61 -7.51 3.70
C PRO A 339 9.71 -8.56 4.83
N ASP A 340 10.93 -8.93 5.24
CA ASP A 340 11.27 -9.88 6.31
C ASP A 340 11.53 -9.26 7.69
N SER A 341 10.97 -8.09 8.00
CA SER A 341 11.10 -7.50 9.33
C SER A 341 10.55 -8.44 10.41
N GLN A 342 11.43 -9.08 11.19
CA GLN A 342 11.03 -9.96 12.28
C GLN A 342 10.14 -9.18 13.27
N ILE A 343 8.92 -9.68 13.44
CA ILE A 343 7.97 -9.20 14.44
C ILE A 343 8.61 -9.37 15.82
N ARG A 344 8.55 -8.31 16.64
CA ARG A 344 9.16 -8.29 17.97
C ARG A 344 8.09 -8.44 19.03
N LEU A 345 8.35 -9.29 20.01
CA LEU A 345 7.47 -9.55 21.15
C LEU A 345 8.05 -8.98 22.46
N ASP A 346 8.95 -8.01 22.34
CA ASP A 346 9.76 -7.48 23.46
C ASP A 346 8.98 -6.55 24.40
N THR A 347 7.79 -6.09 24.01
CA THR A 347 6.91 -5.30 24.87
C THR A 347 5.48 -5.85 24.81
N PRO A 348 4.68 -5.71 25.87
CA PRO A 348 3.31 -6.19 25.88
C PRO A 348 2.44 -5.66 24.74
N ALA A 349 2.58 -4.37 24.40
CA ALA A 349 1.84 -3.76 23.31
C ALA A 349 2.19 -4.37 21.95
N ARG A 350 3.48 -4.65 21.71
CA ARG A 350 3.93 -5.29 20.46
C ARG A 350 3.50 -6.75 20.40
N ALA A 351 3.58 -7.48 21.52
CA ALA A 351 3.14 -8.86 21.61
C ALA A 351 1.63 -8.99 21.39
N ALA A 352 0.81 -8.13 21.99
CA ALA A 352 -0.62 -8.08 21.75
C ALA A 352 -0.94 -7.75 20.28
N ALA A 353 -0.28 -6.75 19.68
CA ALA A 353 -0.50 -6.38 18.29
C ALA A 353 -0.10 -7.50 17.31
N ALA A 354 1.02 -8.17 17.58
CA ALA A 354 1.45 -9.36 16.85
C ALA A 354 0.44 -10.50 16.94
N GLY A 355 -0.08 -10.78 18.15
CA GLY A 355 -1.07 -11.83 18.39
C GLY A 355 -2.32 -11.64 17.54
N PHE A 356 -2.92 -10.45 17.56
CA PHE A 356 -4.10 -10.15 16.73
C PHE A 356 -3.80 -10.18 15.22
N TRP A 357 -2.61 -9.73 14.80
CA TRP A 357 -2.18 -9.84 13.41
C TRP A 357 -2.03 -11.30 12.96
N TYR A 358 -1.44 -12.16 13.79
CA TYR A 358 -1.29 -13.58 13.47
C TYR A 358 -2.62 -14.33 13.44
N LEU A 359 -3.57 -14.00 14.32
CA LEU A 359 -4.94 -14.53 14.24
C LEU A 359 -5.59 -14.19 12.89
N HIS A 360 -5.44 -12.94 12.44
CA HIS A 360 -5.95 -12.52 11.14
C HIS A 360 -5.30 -13.29 9.98
N GLN A 361 -4.00 -13.58 10.07
CA GLN A 361 -3.26 -14.39 9.11
C GLN A 361 -3.50 -15.90 9.24
N GLN A 362 -4.35 -16.34 10.18
CA GLN A 362 -4.62 -17.76 10.49
C GLN A 362 -3.38 -18.54 11.00
N ASP A 363 -2.31 -17.85 11.39
CA ASP A 363 -1.10 -18.46 11.96
C ASP A 363 -1.28 -18.64 13.47
N THR A 364 -2.00 -19.70 13.83
CA THR A 364 -2.41 -19.97 15.21
C THR A 364 -1.24 -20.28 16.15
N GLU A 365 -0.17 -20.90 15.64
CA GLU A 365 1.02 -21.21 16.44
C GLU A 365 1.76 -19.93 16.86
N LYS A 366 1.98 -19.00 15.93
CA LYS A 366 2.61 -17.71 16.25
C LYS A 366 1.69 -16.82 17.09
N ALA A 367 0.38 -16.88 16.87
CA ALA A 367 -0.59 -16.19 17.71
C ALA A 367 -0.51 -16.67 19.17
N GLU A 368 -0.49 -17.99 19.41
CA GLU A 368 -0.34 -18.57 20.75
C GLU A 368 0.95 -18.10 21.43
N LYS A 369 2.09 -18.16 20.72
CA LYS A 369 3.38 -17.67 21.24
C LYS A 369 3.36 -16.18 21.58
N ALA A 370 2.68 -15.36 20.77
CA ALA A 370 2.56 -13.93 21.03
C ALA A 370 1.69 -13.63 22.25
N PHE A 371 0.54 -14.30 22.39
CA PHE A 371 -0.34 -14.11 23.55
C PHE A 371 0.22 -14.70 24.84
N ALA A 372 1.09 -15.73 24.76
CA ALA A 372 1.79 -16.27 25.92
C ALA A 372 2.64 -15.20 26.65
N VAL A 373 3.21 -14.24 25.92
CA VAL A 373 4.01 -13.14 26.49
C VAL A 373 3.15 -12.19 27.34
N VAL A 374 1.88 -12.02 26.99
CA VAL A 374 0.95 -11.10 27.67
C VAL A 374 -0.02 -11.81 28.63
N ARG A 375 0.20 -13.10 28.90
CA ARG A 375 -0.67 -13.96 29.69
C ARG A 375 -0.96 -13.42 31.09
N SER A 376 0.05 -12.80 31.74
CA SER A 376 -0.07 -12.24 33.09
C SER A 376 -0.89 -10.96 33.17
N LEU A 377 -1.21 -10.33 32.04
CA LEU A 377 -1.96 -9.08 31.98
C LEU A 377 -3.47 -9.31 32.00
N ALA A 378 -4.24 -8.26 32.26
CA ALA A 378 -5.70 -8.32 32.17
C ALA A 378 -6.14 -8.71 30.75
N TYR A 379 -7.06 -9.69 30.67
CA TYR A 379 -7.48 -10.36 29.42
C TYR A 379 -6.39 -11.18 28.71
N GLY A 380 -5.19 -11.29 29.27
CA GLY A 380 -4.08 -12.06 28.71
C GLY A 380 -4.35 -13.55 28.68
N GLU A 381 -4.79 -14.11 29.81
CA GLU A 381 -5.21 -15.51 29.91
C GLU A 381 -6.35 -15.85 28.94
N GLU A 382 -7.33 -14.94 28.83
CA GLU A 382 -8.44 -15.10 27.89
C GLU A 382 -7.92 -15.19 26.45
N MET A 383 -7.08 -14.25 26.01
CA MET A 383 -6.58 -14.26 24.63
C MET A 383 -5.63 -15.43 24.35
N TYR A 384 -4.83 -15.83 25.34
CA TYR A 384 -3.96 -17.01 25.23
C TYR A 384 -4.77 -18.30 25.10
N SER A 385 -5.76 -18.52 25.98
CA SER A 385 -6.65 -19.68 25.93
C SER A 385 -7.48 -19.74 24.65
N LEU A 386 -7.95 -18.58 24.16
CA LEU A 386 -8.62 -18.45 22.87
C LEU A 386 -7.70 -18.88 21.72
N ALA A 387 -6.48 -18.32 21.64
CA ALA A 387 -5.53 -18.67 20.59
C ALA A 387 -5.15 -20.15 20.60
N GLN A 388 -4.91 -20.71 21.79
CA GLN A 388 -4.62 -22.14 21.97
C GLN A 388 -5.82 -23.02 21.55
N THR A 389 -7.05 -22.63 21.89
CA THR A 389 -8.26 -23.36 21.50
C THR A 389 -8.41 -23.38 19.97
N LEU A 390 -8.26 -22.21 19.33
CA LEU A 390 -8.32 -22.10 17.87
C LEU A 390 -7.17 -22.88 17.20
N HIS A 391 -5.98 -22.91 17.81
CA HIS A 391 -4.87 -23.74 17.34
C HIS A 391 -5.25 -25.23 17.31
N ARG A 392 -5.74 -25.77 18.44
CA ARG A 392 -6.19 -27.17 18.53
C ARG A 392 -7.30 -27.49 17.52
N PHE A 393 -8.29 -26.61 17.40
CA PHE A 393 -9.41 -26.83 16.46
C PHE A 393 -8.95 -26.77 15.00
N SER A 394 -7.98 -25.92 14.66
CA SER A 394 -7.43 -25.82 13.31
C SER A 394 -6.68 -27.08 12.88
N GLN A 395 -6.03 -27.77 13.82
CA GLN A 395 -5.30 -29.02 13.56
C GLN A 395 -6.24 -30.20 13.31
N ALA A 396 -7.40 -30.24 13.98
CA ALA A 396 -8.39 -31.30 13.78
C ALA A 396 -8.95 -31.26 12.34
N ALA A 397 -8.63 -32.30 11.56
CA ALA A 397 -8.95 -32.39 10.14
C ALA A 397 -9.78 -33.62 9.75
N THR A 398 -9.85 -34.61 10.64
CA THR A 398 -10.57 -35.86 10.45
C THR A 398 -11.64 -36.04 11.51
N PHE A 399 -12.63 -36.88 11.23
CA PHE A 399 -13.74 -37.15 12.15
C PHE A 399 -13.23 -37.65 13.51
N ASP A 400 -12.22 -38.53 13.51
CA ASP A 400 -11.62 -39.05 14.75
C ASP A 400 -10.79 -38.02 15.50
N SER A 401 -10.08 -37.14 14.78
CA SER A 401 -9.37 -36.03 15.42
C SER A 401 -10.32 -35.02 16.07
N ILE A 402 -11.52 -34.80 15.50
CA ILE A 402 -12.52 -33.91 16.09
C ILE A 402 -13.13 -34.54 17.33
N ALA A 403 -13.44 -35.84 17.30
CA ALA A 403 -14.04 -36.55 18.42
C ALA A 403 -13.12 -36.68 19.65
N SER A 404 -11.80 -36.67 19.41
CA SER A 404 -10.77 -36.74 20.46
C SER A 404 -10.40 -35.38 21.05
N LEU A 405 -10.94 -34.28 20.52
CA LEU A 405 -10.76 -32.96 21.13
C LEU A 405 -11.46 -32.87 22.48
N GLU A 406 -10.77 -32.31 23.46
CA GLU A 406 -11.39 -31.92 24.72
C GLU A 406 -12.22 -30.64 24.53
N VAL A 407 -13.35 -30.57 25.23
CA VAL A 407 -14.21 -29.39 25.26
C VAL A 407 -13.43 -28.24 25.88
N ALA A 408 -13.30 -27.14 25.13
CA ALA A 408 -12.54 -25.98 25.61
C ALA A 408 -13.27 -25.26 26.77
N PRO A 409 -12.56 -24.83 27.83
CA PRO A 409 -13.16 -24.04 28.89
C PRO A 409 -13.62 -22.68 28.33
N ILE A 410 -14.84 -22.26 28.68
CA ILE A 410 -15.39 -20.96 28.27
C ILE A 410 -14.84 -19.89 29.20
N ALA A 411 -14.46 -18.73 28.65
CA ALA A 411 -13.97 -17.60 29.44
C ALA A 411 -15.00 -17.10 30.47
N ALA A 412 -14.51 -16.67 31.62
CA ALA A 412 -15.33 -16.03 32.65
C ALA A 412 -15.80 -14.64 32.21
N GLU A 413 -17.00 -14.24 32.62
CA GLU A 413 -17.53 -12.89 32.34
C GLU A 413 -16.94 -11.85 33.32
N PRO A 414 -16.63 -10.61 32.88
CA PRO A 414 -16.80 -10.09 31.52
C PRO A 414 -15.65 -10.46 30.57
N SER A 415 -16.00 -10.99 29.40
CA SER A 415 -15.05 -11.41 28.35
C SER A 415 -14.75 -10.28 27.35
N LEU A 416 -13.52 -10.24 26.86
CA LEU A 416 -13.07 -9.31 25.82
C LEU A 416 -13.67 -9.63 24.44
N ARG A 417 -13.89 -10.92 24.14
CA ARG A 417 -14.36 -11.42 22.83
C ARG A 417 -15.60 -12.32 22.95
N PRO A 418 -16.74 -11.80 23.44
CA PRO A 418 -17.91 -12.62 23.76
C PRO A 418 -18.49 -13.34 22.53
N GLN A 419 -18.47 -12.71 21.34
CA GLN A 419 -18.97 -13.33 20.11
C GLN A 419 -18.10 -14.53 19.67
N THR A 420 -16.79 -14.43 19.90
CA THR A 420 -15.84 -15.51 19.58
C THR A 420 -16.05 -16.70 20.51
N TRP A 421 -16.22 -16.45 21.81
CA TRP A 421 -16.54 -17.50 22.77
C TRP A 421 -17.90 -18.15 22.52
N GLN A 422 -18.88 -17.39 22.02
CA GLN A 422 -20.14 -17.96 21.55
C GLN A 422 -19.93 -18.94 20.39
N ALA A 423 -19.10 -18.58 19.40
CA ALA A 423 -18.78 -19.47 18.29
C ALA A 423 -17.99 -20.71 18.74
N ILE A 424 -17.03 -20.54 19.66
CA ILE A 424 -16.30 -21.65 20.29
C ILE A 424 -17.26 -22.58 21.05
N SER A 425 -18.25 -22.03 21.76
CA SER A 425 -19.29 -22.82 22.42
C SER A 425 -20.12 -23.63 21.40
N SER A 426 -20.46 -23.06 20.25
CA SER A 426 -21.11 -23.81 19.16
C SER A 426 -20.21 -24.91 18.60
N LEU A 427 -18.90 -24.67 18.44
CA LEU A 427 -17.94 -25.70 18.03
C LEU A 427 -17.76 -26.80 19.09
N ASN A 428 -17.76 -26.47 20.38
CA ASN A 428 -17.75 -27.43 21.47
C ASN A 428 -18.97 -28.38 21.43
N ARG A 429 -20.15 -27.85 21.08
CA ARG A 429 -21.34 -28.70 20.85
C ARG A 429 -21.16 -29.66 19.69
N VAL A 430 -20.52 -29.20 18.61
CA VAL A 430 -20.17 -30.07 17.47
C VAL A 430 -19.23 -31.19 17.90
N ILE A 431 -18.18 -30.90 18.68
CA ILE A 431 -17.26 -31.91 19.22
C ILE A 431 -18.02 -32.98 20.02
N ALA A 432 -18.93 -32.55 20.91
CA ALA A 432 -19.73 -33.47 21.72
C ALA A 432 -20.65 -34.37 20.87
N GLU A 433 -21.32 -33.81 19.85
CA GLU A 433 -22.16 -34.58 18.93
C GLU A 433 -21.34 -35.53 18.04
N VAL A 434 -20.14 -35.13 17.62
CA VAL A 434 -19.22 -36.00 16.86
C VAL A 434 -18.76 -37.19 17.70
N ALA A 435 -18.42 -36.96 18.98
CA ALA A 435 -18.09 -38.03 19.92
C ALA A 435 -19.29 -38.98 20.15
N LEU A 436 -20.51 -38.45 20.16
CA LEU A 436 -21.74 -39.26 20.25
C LEU A 436 -21.93 -40.14 19.00
N VAL A 437 -21.67 -39.61 17.80
CA VAL A 437 -21.73 -40.38 16.55
C VAL A 437 -20.74 -41.54 16.55
N GLN A 438 -19.53 -41.35 17.07
CA GLN A 438 -18.53 -42.42 17.18
C GLN A 438 -18.95 -43.53 18.14
N ARG A 439 -19.59 -43.18 19.26
CA ARG A 439 -19.95 -44.14 20.33
C ARG A 439 -21.30 -44.83 20.11
N SER A 440 -22.10 -44.37 19.15
CA SER A 440 -23.46 -44.87 18.94
C SER A 440 -23.51 -46.01 17.92
N ASP A 441 -24.03 -47.16 18.33
CA ASP A 441 -24.28 -48.31 17.43
C ASP A 441 -25.52 -48.14 16.55
N SER A 442 -26.44 -47.23 16.92
CA SER A 442 -27.68 -46.96 16.17
C SER A 442 -27.43 -46.08 14.94
N GLN A 443 -27.78 -46.59 13.75
CA GLN A 443 -27.65 -45.86 12.49
C GLN A 443 -28.53 -44.60 12.44
N GLU A 444 -29.74 -44.66 13.01
CA GLU A 444 -30.66 -43.51 13.06
C GLU A 444 -30.14 -42.39 13.97
N THR A 445 -29.57 -42.76 15.12
CA THR A 445 -28.96 -41.80 16.05
C THR A 445 -27.76 -41.11 15.39
N ARG A 446 -26.91 -41.86 14.67
CA ARG A 446 -25.78 -41.30 13.91
C ARG A 446 -26.23 -40.31 12.84
N LYS A 447 -27.22 -40.67 12.01
CA LYS A 447 -27.75 -39.78 10.96
C LYS A 447 -28.37 -38.51 11.54
N LEU A 448 -29.11 -38.61 12.65
CA LEU A 448 -29.72 -37.46 13.31
C LEU A 448 -28.66 -36.51 13.89
N ALA A 449 -27.65 -37.05 14.57
CA ALA A 449 -26.55 -36.27 15.12
C ALA A 449 -25.72 -35.59 14.01
N LEU A 450 -25.42 -36.27 12.91
CA LEU A 450 -24.75 -35.67 11.74
C LEU A 450 -25.57 -34.51 11.14
N LYS A 451 -26.89 -34.63 11.05
CA LYS A 451 -27.76 -33.52 10.61
C LYS A 451 -27.70 -32.32 11.56
N ARG A 452 -27.64 -32.56 12.88
CA ARG A 452 -27.48 -31.48 13.89
C ARG A 452 -26.12 -30.80 13.75
N ILE A 453 -25.04 -31.57 13.61
CA ILE A 453 -23.68 -31.06 13.40
C ILE A 453 -23.62 -30.14 12.18
N ILE A 454 -24.12 -30.60 11.03
CA ILE A 454 -24.09 -29.82 9.78
C ILE A 454 -24.93 -28.53 9.92
N ARG A 455 -26.03 -28.58 10.66
CA ARG A 455 -26.87 -27.40 10.93
C ARG A 455 -26.14 -26.38 11.80
N GLU A 456 -25.54 -26.80 12.91
CA GLU A 456 -24.77 -25.93 13.81
C GLU A 456 -23.59 -25.28 13.06
N LEU A 457 -22.82 -26.06 12.29
CA LEU A 457 -21.71 -25.53 11.48
C LEU A 457 -22.19 -24.52 10.43
N ARG A 458 -23.37 -24.74 9.84
CA ARG A 458 -23.98 -23.80 8.91
C ARG A 458 -24.43 -22.51 9.61
N ASP A 459 -25.00 -22.61 10.81
CA ASP A 459 -25.39 -21.45 11.58
C ASP A 459 -24.17 -20.57 11.96
N ILE A 460 -23.01 -21.18 12.24
CA ILE A 460 -21.75 -20.43 12.43
C ILE A 460 -21.38 -19.68 11.14
N ILE A 461 -21.38 -20.38 10.00
CA ILE A 461 -20.93 -19.84 8.71
C ILE A 461 -21.87 -18.73 8.19
N ASP A 462 -23.17 -18.89 8.35
CA ASP A 462 -24.16 -18.01 7.72
C ASP A 462 -24.65 -16.91 8.67
N ARG A 463 -24.83 -17.20 9.96
CA ARG A 463 -25.44 -16.26 10.93
C ARG A 463 -24.43 -15.62 11.87
N GLN A 464 -23.57 -16.42 12.49
CA GLN A 464 -22.60 -15.88 13.46
C GLN A 464 -21.47 -15.10 12.78
N ALA A 465 -21.11 -15.46 11.55
CA ALA A 465 -20.08 -14.82 10.75
C ALA A 465 -20.19 -13.30 10.63
N ALA A 466 -21.41 -12.74 10.65
CA ALA A 466 -21.63 -11.30 10.57
C ALA A 466 -21.11 -10.55 11.81
N ASN A 467 -21.17 -11.19 12.98
CA ASN A 467 -20.87 -10.57 14.27
C ASN A 467 -19.49 -10.97 14.83
N LEU A 468 -18.76 -11.86 14.15
CA LEU A 468 -17.44 -12.28 14.56
C LEU A 468 -16.41 -11.14 14.37
N PRO A 469 -15.48 -10.95 15.33
CA PRO A 469 -14.37 -10.02 15.19
C PRO A 469 -13.53 -10.35 13.95
N GLN A 470 -13.13 -9.32 13.20
CA GLN A 470 -12.42 -9.50 11.93
C GLN A 470 -11.09 -10.27 12.09
N ALA A 471 -10.43 -10.15 13.24
CA ALA A 471 -9.18 -10.86 13.54
C ALA A 471 -9.33 -12.39 13.53
N GLU A 472 -10.47 -12.90 14.02
CA GLU A 472 -10.68 -14.34 14.26
C GLU A 472 -11.67 -14.95 13.26
N LYS A 473 -12.45 -14.10 12.60
CA LYS A 473 -13.55 -14.48 11.71
C LYS A 473 -13.12 -15.48 10.65
N GLU A 474 -12.06 -15.17 9.89
CA GLU A 474 -11.66 -16.02 8.76
C GLU A 474 -11.18 -17.40 9.23
N LEU A 475 -10.45 -17.46 10.34
CA LEU A 475 -9.99 -18.68 10.97
C LEU A 475 -11.16 -19.54 11.50
N ILE A 476 -12.14 -18.94 12.17
CA ILE A 476 -13.32 -19.69 12.66
C ILE A 476 -14.14 -20.22 11.49
N LEU A 477 -14.30 -19.43 10.42
CA LEU A 477 -15.00 -19.87 9.22
C LEU A 477 -14.25 -21.01 8.51
N SER A 478 -12.92 -20.94 8.41
CA SER A 478 -12.14 -22.00 7.78
C SER A 478 -12.22 -23.31 8.57
N ILE A 479 -12.17 -23.25 9.92
CA ILE A 479 -12.40 -24.40 10.80
C ILE A 479 -13.80 -24.98 10.58
N ALA A 480 -14.84 -24.15 10.66
CA ALA A 480 -16.22 -24.59 10.53
C ALA A 480 -16.50 -25.21 9.15
N GLN A 481 -15.94 -24.63 8.07
CA GLN A 481 -16.04 -25.18 6.72
C GLN A 481 -15.32 -26.52 6.60
N LYS A 482 -14.11 -26.64 7.14
CA LYS A 482 -13.31 -27.88 7.13
C LYS A 482 -14.00 -29.01 7.89
N TRP A 483 -14.60 -28.71 9.03
CA TRP A 483 -15.35 -29.71 9.80
C TRP A 483 -16.66 -30.10 9.11
N LYS A 484 -17.31 -29.15 8.44
CA LYS A 484 -18.54 -29.40 7.66
C LYS A 484 -18.27 -30.33 6.50
N THR A 485 -17.20 -30.10 5.73
CA THR A 485 -16.82 -30.97 4.61
C THR A 485 -16.49 -32.37 5.10
N CYS A 486 -15.71 -32.49 6.20
CA CYS A 486 -15.40 -33.76 6.84
C CYS A 486 -16.68 -34.52 7.27
N CYS A 487 -17.57 -33.88 8.04
CA CYS A 487 -18.80 -34.53 8.51
C CYS A 487 -19.79 -34.86 7.39
N SER A 488 -19.81 -34.07 6.30
CA SER A 488 -20.65 -34.35 5.14
C SER A 488 -20.19 -35.56 4.34
N SER A 489 -18.88 -35.89 4.37
CA SER A 489 -18.34 -37.09 3.74
C SER A 489 -18.64 -38.37 4.53
N SER A 490 -19.00 -38.24 5.80
CA SER A 490 -19.36 -39.35 6.71
C SER A 490 -20.86 -39.62 6.80
N LEU A 491 -21.68 -38.85 6.08
CA LEU A 491 -23.14 -38.94 6.00
C LEU A 491 -23.54 -39.69 4.73
#